data_AF-A0A3C0Q4J6-F1
#
_entry.id   AF-A0A3C0Q4J6-F1
#
_cell.length_a   1.000
_cell.length_b   1.000
_cell.length_c   1.000
_cell.angle_alpha   90.00
_cell.angle_beta   90.00
_cell.angle_gamma   90.00
#
_symmetry.space_group_name_H-M   'P 1'
#
loop_
_entity.id
_entity.type
_entity.pdbx_description
1 polymer ?
#
loop_
_entity_poly.entity_id
_entity_poly.type
_entity_poly.pdbx_seq_one_letter_code
_entity_poly.pdbx_strand_id
1 'polypeptide(L)'
;MTGQAIQTSFGQVIRSTAQNSDLTIIGDSNHSKVEIRNDAMNTESLIAMAETGVTHLFVEVDQTLQPLADDLIQNKSSPDAKEKFSRAFYEEYGDAKGNETGAYTRQLIDTILTADRLGIQVHFANPANGREESNAAEEYAENNLDDEEGIKAKYEIANKARFNDQQLAEFINQTAKGEKSVVIYGSSHASRFGDFEKFYEGSTAKIDIYNNVSEYAQQIKVYDDVSSKDLRFNEDKPEMVYFKEGQTALPTYNTPPEVLKDLSRNGKLIDSPAPREGTEITDPALIQKPAANAPLYLSTGTSGPI
;
A
#
# COMPACT_ATOMS: atom_id res chain seq x y z
N MET A 1 -17.70 6.64 11.12
CA MET A 1 -16.48 7.47 11.16
C MET A 1 -16.76 8.69 12.04
N THR A 2 -15.96 8.95 13.08
CA THR A 2 -16.30 9.97 14.11
C THR A 2 -15.19 10.99 14.39
N GLY A 3 -14.06 10.96 13.66
CA GLY A 3 -12.98 11.94 13.81
C GLY A 3 -13.14 13.15 12.90
N GLN A 4 -12.92 14.36 13.43
CA GLN A 4 -12.59 15.52 12.60
C GLN A 4 -11.29 15.21 11.85
N ALA A 5 -11.22 15.61 10.58
CA ALA A 5 -9.99 15.44 9.83
C ALA A 5 -8.97 16.50 10.26
N ILE A 6 -7.69 16.20 10.06
CA ILE A 6 -6.59 17.01 10.55
C ILE A 6 -5.69 17.32 9.36
N GLN A 7 -5.61 18.59 9.00
CA GLN A 7 -4.65 19.05 8.00
C GLN A 7 -3.24 19.06 8.63
N THR A 8 -2.35 18.20 8.12
CA THR A 8 -1.01 17.95 8.69
C THR A 8 -0.10 17.25 7.68
N SER A 9 1.23 17.38 7.81
CA SER A 9 2.18 16.67 6.94
C SER A 9 2.28 15.20 7.31
N PHE A 10 2.69 14.36 6.35
CA PHE A 10 2.88 12.94 6.62
C PHE A 10 3.97 12.67 7.66
N GLY A 11 5.04 13.46 7.68
CA GLY A 11 6.05 13.38 8.73
C GLY A 11 5.46 13.59 10.13
N GLN A 12 4.48 14.48 10.29
CA GLN A 12 3.81 14.67 11.57
C GLN A 12 2.91 13.50 11.96
N VAL A 13 2.30 12.84 10.97
CA VAL A 13 1.55 11.60 11.16
C VAL A 13 2.47 10.50 11.69
N ILE A 14 3.63 10.30 11.05
CA ILE A 14 4.67 9.35 11.49
C ILE A 14 5.13 9.67 12.90
N ARG A 15 5.45 10.94 13.22
CA ARG A 15 5.86 11.31 14.58
C ARG A 15 4.83 10.87 15.61
N SER A 16 3.56 11.16 15.33
CA SER A 16 2.49 10.87 16.27
C SER A 16 2.29 9.38 16.48
N THR A 17 2.36 8.55 15.44
CA THR A 17 2.19 7.10 15.58
C THR A 17 3.41 6.43 16.16
N ALA A 18 4.60 6.68 15.60
CA ALA A 18 5.84 6.03 16.01
C ALA A 18 6.26 6.41 17.43
N GLN A 19 5.85 7.58 17.93
CA GLN A 19 6.03 7.93 19.34
C GLN A 19 5.23 7.03 20.29
N ASN A 20 4.05 6.57 19.85
CA ASN A 20 3.07 5.85 20.67
C ASN A 20 2.91 4.36 20.30
N SER A 21 3.77 3.84 19.43
CA SER A 21 3.80 2.42 19.03
C SER A 21 5.24 1.88 19.01
N ASP A 22 5.40 0.57 19.18
CA ASP A 22 6.66 -0.13 18.94
C ASP A 22 6.89 -0.38 17.44
N LEU A 23 5.80 -0.65 16.70
CA LEU A 23 5.79 -0.79 15.26
C LEU A 23 4.76 0.14 14.61
N THR A 24 5.20 1.00 13.70
CA THR A 24 4.29 1.69 12.77
C THR A 24 4.27 0.95 11.43
N ILE A 25 3.07 0.56 10.99
CA ILE A 25 2.82 -0.05 9.68
C ILE A 25 2.33 1.04 8.75
N ILE A 26 2.98 1.20 7.61
CA ILE A 26 2.58 2.11 6.54
C ILE A 26 2.12 1.26 5.36
N GLY A 27 0.81 1.26 5.12
CA GLY A 27 0.16 0.55 4.02
C GLY A 27 0.34 1.27 2.69
N ASP A 28 1.04 0.63 1.76
CA ASP A 28 1.06 0.99 0.34
C ASP A 28 -0.24 0.52 -0.31
N SER A 29 -1.20 1.42 -0.50
CA SER A 29 -2.53 1.07 -1.02
C SER A 29 -2.54 0.95 -2.55
N ASN A 30 -1.44 1.31 -3.21
CA ASN A 30 -1.36 1.37 -4.66
C ASN A 30 0.07 1.10 -5.16
N HIS A 31 0.40 -0.18 -5.31
CA HIS A 31 1.69 -0.64 -5.79
C HIS A 31 2.08 -0.16 -7.20
N SER A 32 1.10 0.27 -8.01
CA SER A 32 1.39 0.81 -9.36
C SER A 32 1.88 2.27 -9.33
N LYS A 33 1.80 2.93 -8.18
CA LYS A 33 2.11 4.34 -8.00
C LYS A 33 3.25 4.51 -7.00
N VAL A 34 4.39 4.97 -7.47
CA VAL A 34 5.56 5.25 -6.61
C VAL A 34 5.26 6.38 -5.63
N GLU A 35 4.23 7.19 -5.88
CA GLU A 35 3.81 8.35 -5.12
C GLU A 35 3.54 8.07 -3.63
N ILE A 36 3.05 6.89 -3.27
CA ILE A 36 2.81 6.51 -1.86
C ILE A 36 4.14 6.25 -1.14
N ARG A 37 5.01 5.46 -1.78
CA ARG A 37 6.38 5.20 -1.32
C ARG A 37 7.18 6.51 -1.25
N ASN A 38 6.92 7.46 -2.15
CA ASN A 38 7.50 8.79 -2.12
C ASN A 38 7.20 9.58 -0.85
N ASP A 39 6.02 9.45 -0.27
CA ASP A 39 5.71 10.15 0.96
C ASP A 39 6.31 9.44 2.17
N ALA A 40 6.29 8.11 2.21
CA ALA A 40 6.84 7.34 3.32
C ALA A 40 8.38 7.25 3.37
N MET A 41 9.05 7.32 2.23
CA MET A 41 10.49 7.07 2.10
C MET A 41 11.32 8.34 1.82
N ASN A 42 10.70 9.53 1.88
CA ASN A 42 11.42 10.79 1.72
C ASN A 42 12.17 11.23 3.00
N THR A 43 13.01 12.24 2.86
CA THR A 43 13.83 12.79 3.95
C THR A 43 13.02 13.29 5.15
N GLU A 44 11.87 13.94 4.94
CA GLU A 44 11.04 14.44 6.05
C GLU A 44 10.51 13.28 6.90
N SER A 45 10.02 12.24 6.25
CA SER A 45 9.50 11.04 6.89
C SER A 45 10.60 10.28 7.63
N LEU A 46 11.78 10.12 7.03
CA LEU A 46 12.92 9.47 7.70
C LEU A 46 13.41 10.25 8.93
N ILE A 47 13.41 11.59 8.87
CA ILE A 47 13.72 12.43 10.04
C ILE A 47 12.66 12.22 11.13
N ALA A 48 11.37 12.20 10.78
CA ALA A 48 10.30 11.94 11.73
C ALA A 48 10.43 10.57 12.41
N MET A 49 10.85 9.53 11.67
CA MET A 49 11.16 8.21 12.21
C MET A 49 12.32 8.30 13.21
N ALA A 50 13.44 8.92 12.83
CA ALA A 50 14.61 9.04 13.71
C ALA A 50 14.31 9.83 15.00
N GLU A 51 13.55 10.93 14.90
CA GLU A 51 13.13 11.76 16.04
C GLU A 51 12.26 11.00 17.07
N THR A 52 11.59 9.94 16.65
CA THR A 52 10.74 9.10 17.52
C THR A 52 11.44 7.85 18.04
N GLY A 53 12.73 7.71 17.74
CA GLY A 53 13.56 6.59 18.20
C GLY A 53 13.42 5.33 17.36
N VAL A 54 12.85 5.40 16.16
CA VAL A 54 12.86 4.28 15.20
C VAL A 54 14.31 3.99 14.80
N THR A 55 14.71 2.73 14.90
CA THR A 55 16.04 2.26 14.51
C THR A 55 16.00 1.26 13.36
N HIS A 56 14.82 0.74 13.00
CA HIS A 56 14.64 -0.21 11.89
C HIS A 56 13.55 0.25 10.91
N LEU A 57 13.86 0.18 9.61
CA LEU A 57 12.91 0.38 8.52
C LEU A 57 12.84 -0.89 7.66
N PHE A 58 11.69 -1.53 7.66
CA PHE A 58 11.39 -2.70 6.83
C PHE A 58 10.66 -2.26 5.56
N VAL A 59 11.09 -2.72 4.39
CA VAL A 59 10.50 -2.35 3.10
C VAL A 59 10.13 -3.60 2.32
N GLU A 60 8.98 -3.61 1.67
CA GLU A 60 8.54 -4.67 0.74
C GLU A 60 9.39 -4.72 -0.54
N VAL A 61 10.63 -5.18 -0.36
CA VAL A 61 11.63 -5.47 -1.39
C VAL A 61 12.17 -6.86 -1.12
N ASP A 62 12.59 -7.54 -2.19
CA ASP A 62 13.13 -8.89 -2.14
C ASP A 62 14.38 -8.96 -1.24
N GLN A 63 14.34 -9.84 -0.24
CA GLN A 63 15.44 -10.09 0.71
C GLN A 63 16.75 -10.46 0.02
N THR A 64 16.70 -11.06 -1.17
CA THR A 64 17.91 -11.42 -1.94
C THR A 64 18.72 -10.20 -2.38
N LEU A 65 18.12 -9.01 -2.40
CA LEU A 65 18.81 -7.76 -2.72
C LEU A 65 19.48 -7.10 -1.51
N GLN A 66 19.27 -7.59 -0.28
CA GLN A 66 19.83 -7.00 0.95
C GLN A 66 21.37 -6.87 0.90
N PRO A 67 22.14 -7.87 0.41
CA PRO A 67 23.59 -7.73 0.33
C PRO A 67 24.06 -6.56 -0.55
N LEU A 68 23.26 -6.16 -1.55
CA LEU A 68 23.57 -5.00 -2.40
C LEU A 68 23.26 -3.68 -1.69
N ALA A 69 22.23 -3.64 -0.84
CA ALA A 69 21.95 -2.49 0.01
C ALA A 69 23.07 -2.31 1.06
N ASP A 70 23.55 -3.41 1.64
CA ASP A 70 24.67 -3.40 2.58
C ASP A 70 25.97 -2.95 1.89
N ASP A 71 26.26 -3.43 0.67
CA ASP A 71 27.40 -2.96 -0.14
C ASP A 71 27.30 -1.45 -0.44
N LEU A 72 26.11 -0.97 -0.78
CA LEU A 72 25.84 0.45 -0.98
C LEU A 72 26.12 1.29 0.28
N ILE A 73 25.74 0.79 1.46
CA ILE A 73 26.05 1.44 2.75
C ILE A 73 27.56 1.39 3.05
N GLN A 74 28.25 0.29 2.78
CA GLN A 74 29.69 0.21 3.03
C GLN A 74 30.49 1.10 2.08
N ASN A 75 30.00 1.27 0.84
CA ASN A 75 30.66 1.95 -0.25
C ASN A 75 29.86 3.18 -0.76
N LYS A 76 29.33 4.01 0.16
CA LYS A 76 28.39 5.14 -0.12
C LYS A 76 28.85 6.11 -1.22
N SER A 77 30.17 6.27 -1.37
CA SER A 77 30.78 7.18 -2.36
C SER A 77 31.15 6.50 -3.68
N SER A 78 31.02 5.17 -3.78
CA SER A 78 31.37 4.39 -4.96
C SER A 78 30.27 4.46 -6.02
N PRO A 79 30.54 4.96 -7.23
CA PRO A 79 29.61 4.86 -8.36
C PRO A 79 29.27 3.40 -8.68
N ASP A 80 30.24 2.49 -8.57
CA ASP A 80 30.06 1.08 -8.90
C ASP A 80 29.04 0.40 -7.96
N ALA A 81 29.05 0.73 -6.67
CA ALA A 81 28.08 0.18 -5.72
C ALA A 81 26.65 0.65 -6.04
N LYS A 82 26.50 1.93 -6.39
CA LYS A 82 25.21 2.50 -6.83
C LYS A 82 24.74 1.86 -8.13
N GLU A 83 25.63 1.66 -9.09
CA GLU A 83 25.29 1.03 -10.37
C GLU A 83 24.87 -0.43 -10.18
N LYS A 84 25.63 -1.23 -9.40
CA LYS A 84 25.29 -2.62 -9.09
C LYS A 84 23.90 -2.74 -8.47
N PHE A 85 23.61 -1.94 -7.45
CA PHE A 85 22.29 -1.91 -6.83
C PHE A 85 21.22 -1.49 -7.85
N SER A 86 21.45 -0.39 -8.58
CA SER A 86 20.49 0.15 -9.55
C SER A 86 20.12 -0.88 -10.61
N ARG A 87 21.11 -1.58 -11.16
CA ARG A 87 20.91 -2.59 -12.18
C ARG A 87 20.13 -3.78 -11.65
N ALA A 88 20.57 -4.39 -10.55
CA ALA A 88 19.90 -5.56 -9.99
C ALA A 88 18.45 -5.24 -9.56
N PHE A 89 18.24 -4.06 -8.95
CA PHE A 89 16.91 -3.63 -8.56
C PHE A 89 16.02 -3.33 -9.77
N TYR A 90 16.56 -2.70 -10.83
CA TYR A 90 15.79 -2.46 -12.05
C TYR A 90 15.53 -3.74 -12.85
N GLU A 91 16.42 -4.73 -12.84
CA GLU A 91 16.16 -6.04 -13.46
C GLU A 91 14.97 -6.74 -12.80
N GLU A 92 14.79 -6.55 -11.50
CA GLU A 92 13.70 -7.16 -10.73
C GLU A 92 12.40 -6.32 -10.76
N TYR A 93 12.51 -5.00 -10.70
CA TYR A 93 11.38 -4.08 -10.50
C TYR A 93 11.27 -3.02 -11.60
N GLY A 94 11.94 -3.15 -12.75
CA GLY A 94 12.14 -2.06 -13.72
C GLY A 94 10.87 -1.61 -14.42
N ASP A 95 10.10 -2.54 -14.98
CA ASP A 95 8.85 -2.21 -15.68
C ASP A 95 7.61 -2.49 -14.83
N ALA A 96 7.81 -2.97 -13.60
CA ALA A 96 6.77 -3.26 -12.64
C ALA A 96 6.66 -2.14 -11.59
N LYS A 97 5.47 -1.98 -11.01
CA LYS A 97 5.24 -1.13 -9.83
C LYS A 97 5.61 0.37 -10.02
N GLY A 98 5.51 0.91 -11.24
CA GLY A 98 5.71 2.35 -11.53
C GLY A 98 7.18 2.81 -11.63
N ASN A 99 8.12 1.88 -11.88
CA ASN A 99 9.55 2.17 -11.92
C ASN A 99 10.12 2.30 -13.35
N GLU A 100 9.29 2.51 -14.36
CA GLU A 100 9.68 2.48 -15.78
C GLU A 100 10.74 3.53 -16.14
N THR A 101 10.86 4.57 -15.31
CA THR A 101 11.85 5.65 -15.45
C THR A 101 13.03 5.52 -14.46
N GLY A 102 13.10 4.42 -13.71
CA GLY A 102 14.03 4.20 -12.60
C GLY A 102 13.77 5.09 -11.38
N ALA A 103 12.59 5.72 -11.27
CA ALA A 103 12.27 6.66 -10.20
C ALA A 103 12.26 5.97 -8.83
N TYR A 104 11.68 4.78 -8.73
CA TYR A 104 11.66 4.01 -7.49
C TYR A 104 13.06 3.50 -7.13
N THR A 105 13.86 3.08 -8.13
CA THR A 105 15.28 2.72 -7.92
C THR A 105 16.07 3.86 -7.27
N ARG A 106 15.95 5.09 -7.82
CA ARG A 106 16.66 6.27 -7.28
C ARG A 106 16.19 6.62 -5.87
N GLN A 107 14.87 6.59 -5.65
CA GLN A 107 14.31 6.80 -4.33
C GLN A 107 14.84 5.81 -3.31
N LEU A 108 14.82 4.50 -3.61
CA LEU A 108 15.25 3.49 -2.66
C LEU A 108 16.73 3.66 -2.28
N ILE A 109 17.59 4.01 -3.24
CA ILE A 109 18.99 4.38 -2.99
C ILE A 109 19.08 5.58 -2.02
N ASP A 110 18.32 6.65 -2.30
CA ASP A 110 18.31 7.85 -1.46
C ASP A 110 17.78 7.55 -0.05
N THR A 111 16.77 6.69 0.06
CA THR A 111 16.23 6.22 1.35
C THR A 111 17.28 5.44 2.13
N ILE A 112 17.93 4.45 1.52
CA ILE A 112 18.97 3.63 2.17
C ILE A 112 20.09 4.53 2.72
N LEU A 113 20.59 5.45 1.89
CA LEU A 113 21.69 6.34 2.28
C LEU A 113 21.28 7.40 3.29
N THR A 114 20.04 7.88 3.25
CA THR A 114 19.52 8.85 4.22
C THR A 114 19.22 8.19 5.56
N ALA A 115 18.59 7.01 5.55
CA ALA A 115 18.28 6.22 6.73
C ALA A 115 19.55 5.87 7.51
N ASP A 116 20.59 5.39 6.82
CA ASP A 116 21.88 5.09 7.44
C ASP A 116 22.51 6.33 8.13
N ARG A 117 22.42 7.53 7.51
CA ARG A 117 22.91 8.77 8.13
C ARG A 117 22.14 9.16 9.40
N LEU A 118 20.88 8.74 9.48
CA LEU A 118 20.00 8.99 10.62
C LEU A 118 20.07 7.87 11.68
N GLY A 119 20.88 6.83 11.45
CA GLY A 119 20.98 5.69 12.36
C GLY A 119 19.83 4.68 12.23
N ILE A 120 19.08 4.70 11.13
CA ILE A 120 18.02 3.76 10.82
C ILE A 120 18.57 2.66 9.90
N GLN A 121 18.45 1.40 10.33
CA GLN A 121 18.84 0.23 9.55
C GLN A 121 17.71 -0.16 8.60
N VAL A 122 18.01 -0.29 7.30
CA VAL A 122 17.03 -0.69 6.28
C VAL A 122 17.10 -2.19 6.03
N HIS A 123 15.93 -2.85 6.10
CA HIS A 123 15.75 -4.28 5.92
C HIS A 123 14.75 -4.54 4.79
N PHE A 124 15.14 -5.33 3.80
CA PHE A 124 14.22 -5.83 2.79
C PHE A 124 13.43 -6.98 3.38
N ALA A 125 12.10 -6.92 3.27
CA ALA A 125 11.19 -7.74 4.08
C ALA A 125 10.39 -8.77 3.27
N ASN A 126 10.42 -8.70 1.93
CA ASN A 126 9.71 -9.67 1.10
C ASN A 126 10.64 -10.88 0.83
N PRO A 127 10.32 -12.10 1.30
CA PRO A 127 11.17 -13.26 1.00
C PRO A 127 11.06 -13.63 -0.48
N ALA A 128 12.05 -14.36 -0.98
CA ALA A 128 12.01 -14.93 -2.33
C ALA A 128 11.01 -16.10 -2.48
N ASN A 129 10.41 -16.57 -1.38
CA ASN A 129 9.56 -17.76 -1.34
C ASN A 129 8.18 -17.48 -1.97
N GLY A 130 7.63 -18.42 -2.75
CA GLY A 130 6.32 -18.27 -3.40
C GLY A 130 6.34 -17.58 -4.76
N ARG A 131 7.51 -17.06 -5.19
CA ARG A 131 7.70 -16.45 -6.51
C ARG A 131 7.59 -17.49 -7.62
N GLU A 132 8.23 -18.65 -7.47
CA GLU A 132 8.15 -19.73 -8.46
C GLU A 132 6.70 -20.21 -8.64
N GLU A 133 5.96 -20.36 -7.54
CA GLU A 133 4.56 -20.76 -7.57
C GLU A 133 3.64 -19.68 -8.17
N SER A 134 3.93 -18.39 -7.94
CA SER A 134 3.19 -17.28 -8.55
C SER A 134 3.45 -17.18 -10.05
N ASN A 135 4.72 -17.26 -10.47
CA ASN A 135 5.09 -17.28 -11.89
C ASN A 135 4.46 -18.48 -12.61
N ALA A 136 4.47 -19.66 -11.98
CA ALA A 136 3.83 -20.85 -12.53
C ALA A 136 2.29 -20.73 -12.60
N ALA A 137 1.68 -19.96 -11.71
CA ALA A 137 0.24 -19.67 -11.77
C ALA A 137 -0.10 -18.67 -12.88
N GLU A 138 0.70 -17.63 -13.06
CA GLU A 138 0.55 -16.64 -14.14
C GLU A 138 0.76 -17.29 -15.51
N GLU A 139 1.84 -18.07 -15.69
CA GLU A 139 2.10 -18.81 -16.93
C GLU A 139 0.95 -19.79 -17.24
N TYR A 140 0.39 -20.45 -16.22
CA TYR A 140 -0.76 -21.33 -16.41
C TYR A 140 -1.98 -20.54 -16.88
N ALA A 141 -2.26 -19.38 -16.28
CA ALA A 141 -3.41 -18.54 -16.64
C ALA A 141 -3.32 -17.98 -18.06
N GLU A 142 -2.13 -17.54 -18.49
CA GLU A 142 -1.91 -17.06 -19.86
C GLU A 142 -2.15 -18.14 -20.91
N ASN A 143 -1.82 -19.40 -20.60
CA ASN A 143 -1.92 -20.52 -21.53
C ASN A 143 -3.25 -21.29 -21.46
N ASN A 144 -4.07 -21.09 -20.42
CA ASN A 144 -5.27 -21.90 -20.16
C ASN A 144 -6.49 -21.03 -19.82
N LEU A 145 -6.76 -20.00 -20.65
CA LEU A 145 -7.80 -18.98 -20.41
C LEU A 145 -9.22 -19.55 -20.15
N ASP A 146 -9.53 -20.75 -20.65
CA ASP A 146 -10.83 -21.40 -20.50
C ASP A 146 -10.93 -22.30 -19.24
N ASP A 147 -9.84 -22.50 -18.50
CA ASP A 147 -9.76 -23.36 -17.32
C ASP A 147 -9.83 -22.55 -16.01
N GLU A 148 -10.99 -21.97 -15.73
CA GLU A 148 -11.22 -21.13 -14.54
C GLU A 148 -10.88 -21.86 -13.23
N GLU A 149 -11.17 -23.17 -13.13
CA GLU A 149 -10.89 -23.96 -11.92
C GLU A 149 -9.40 -24.25 -11.75
N GLY A 150 -8.68 -24.62 -12.82
CA GLY A 150 -7.23 -24.85 -12.77
C GLY A 150 -6.45 -23.57 -12.50
N ILE A 151 -6.85 -22.45 -13.09
CA ILE A 151 -6.31 -21.11 -12.80
C ILE A 151 -6.47 -20.81 -11.31
N LYS A 152 -7.69 -20.97 -10.77
CA LYS A 152 -7.97 -20.71 -9.35
C LYS A 152 -7.12 -21.60 -8.43
N ALA A 153 -7.00 -22.90 -8.74
CA ALA A 153 -6.21 -23.84 -7.93
C ALA A 153 -4.71 -23.48 -7.93
N LYS A 154 -4.17 -23.02 -9.06
CA LYS A 154 -2.77 -22.56 -9.15
C LYS A 154 -2.53 -21.31 -8.32
N TYR A 155 -3.43 -20.33 -8.41
CA TYR A 155 -3.35 -19.14 -7.56
C TYR A 155 -3.55 -19.46 -6.08
N GLU A 156 -4.35 -20.45 -5.71
CA GLU A 156 -4.44 -20.91 -4.31
C GLU A 156 -3.12 -21.51 -3.80
N ILE A 157 -2.40 -22.26 -4.63
CA ILE A 157 -1.07 -22.79 -4.29
C ILE A 157 -0.08 -21.64 -4.15
N ALA A 158 -0.04 -20.72 -5.12
CA ALA A 158 0.80 -19.53 -5.07
C ALA A 158 0.51 -18.69 -3.81
N ASN A 159 -0.76 -18.45 -3.48
CA ASN A 159 -1.16 -17.70 -2.30
C ASN A 159 -0.80 -18.40 -0.98
N LYS A 160 -0.75 -19.74 -0.94
CA LYS A 160 -0.24 -20.48 0.23
C LYS A 160 1.28 -20.42 0.35
N ALA A 161 1.98 -20.31 -0.78
CA ALA A 161 3.43 -20.18 -0.82
C ALA A 161 3.90 -18.74 -0.58
N ARG A 162 3.02 -17.76 -0.81
CA ARG A 162 3.26 -16.34 -0.55
C ARG A 162 3.50 -16.07 0.93
N PHE A 163 4.42 -15.15 1.18
CA PHE A 163 4.73 -14.65 2.50
C PHE A 163 3.47 -14.14 3.20
N ASN A 164 3.22 -14.66 4.40
CA ASN A 164 2.07 -14.28 5.21
C ASN A 164 2.48 -13.36 6.36
N ASP A 165 1.48 -12.76 7.02
CA ASP A 165 1.67 -11.82 8.13
C ASP A 165 2.45 -12.42 9.32
N GLN A 166 2.36 -13.74 9.54
CA GLN A 166 3.16 -14.44 10.56
C GLN A 166 4.65 -14.33 10.27
N GLN A 167 5.05 -14.67 9.04
CA GLN A 167 6.46 -14.68 8.68
C GLN A 167 7.05 -13.26 8.68
N LEU A 168 6.25 -12.24 8.32
CA LEU A 168 6.65 -10.83 8.44
C LEU A 168 6.87 -10.44 9.90
N ALA A 169 5.92 -10.75 10.78
CA ALA A 169 6.03 -10.45 12.20
C ALA A 169 7.24 -11.15 12.85
N GLU A 170 7.46 -12.43 12.55
CA GLU A 170 8.60 -13.20 13.02
C GLU A 170 9.93 -12.60 12.55
N PHE A 171 10.01 -12.21 11.26
CA PHE A 171 11.19 -11.55 10.71
C PHE A 171 11.50 -10.22 11.41
N ILE A 172 10.48 -9.40 11.66
CA ILE A 172 10.63 -8.13 12.38
C ILE A 172 11.11 -8.39 13.82
N ASN A 173 10.47 -9.31 14.55
CA ASN A 173 10.84 -9.62 15.93
C ASN A 173 12.30 -10.09 16.05
N GLN A 174 12.73 -10.98 15.15
CA GLN A 174 14.10 -11.51 15.14
C GLN A 174 15.15 -10.44 14.80
N THR A 175 14.79 -9.54 13.89
CA THR A 175 15.71 -8.53 13.34
C THR A 175 15.82 -7.31 14.25
N ALA A 176 14.68 -6.74 14.65
CA ALA A 176 14.61 -5.54 15.49
C ALA A 176 14.76 -5.83 16.98
N LYS A 177 14.50 -7.07 17.45
CA LYS A 177 14.69 -7.50 18.84
C LYS A 177 14.01 -6.56 19.87
N GLY A 178 12.82 -6.09 19.53
CA GLY A 178 12.02 -5.16 20.34
C GLY A 178 12.40 -3.69 20.19
N GLU A 179 13.35 -3.34 19.32
CA GLU A 179 13.61 -1.94 18.96
C GLU A 179 12.51 -1.36 18.06
N LYS A 180 12.27 -0.05 18.19
CA LYS A 180 11.21 0.62 17.45
C LYS A 180 11.43 0.54 15.95
N SER A 181 10.36 0.19 15.25
CA SER A 181 10.41 -0.18 13.85
C SER A 181 9.31 0.50 13.05
N VAL A 182 9.59 0.71 11.76
CA VAL A 182 8.58 1.04 10.76
C VAL A 182 8.61 -0.02 9.68
N VAL A 183 7.44 -0.44 9.20
CA VAL A 183 7.33 -1.31 8.02
C VAL A 183 6.50 -0.61 6.94
N ILE A 184 7.03 -0.58 5.72
CA ILE A 184 6.34 -0.10 4.52
C ILE A 184 6.03 -1.32 3.66
N TYR A 185 4.76 -1.67 3.57
CA TYR A 185 4.28 -2.89 2.91
C TYR A 185 2.91 -2.65 2.29
N GLY A 186 2.49 -3.48 1.32
CA GLY A 186 1.16 -3.41 0.74
C GLY A 186 0.06 -3.37 1.78
N SER A 187 -0.94 -2.49 1.59
CA SER A 187 -2.02 -2.29 2.57
C SER A 187 -2.82 -3.55 2.86
N SER A 188 -2.75 -4.54 1.96
CA SER A 188 -3.32 -5.89 2.13
C SER A 188 -2.60 -6.75 3.16
N HIS A 189 -1.41 -6.37 3.57
CA HIS A 189 -0.60 -7.05 4.57
C HIS A 189 -0.71 -6.34 5.92
N ALA A 190 -0.33 -7.08 6.98
CA ALA A 190 -0.35 -6.60 8.35
C ALA A 190 -1.73 -6.03 8.75
N SER A 191 -2.78 -6.75 8.36
CA SER A 191 -4.16 -6.41 8.71
C SER A 191 -4.42 -6.68 10.18
N ARG A 192 -5.08 -5.75 10.87
CA ARG A 192 -5.24 -5.81 12.34
C ARG A 192 -6.12 -6.98 12.80
N PHE A 193 -7.04 -7.42 11.93
CA PHE A 193 -7.97 -8.52 12.18
C PHE A 193 -7.61 -9.75 11.34
N GLY A 194 -6.44 -10.31 11.64
CA GLY A 194 -5.99 -11.53 11.00
C GLY A 194 -4.50 -11.72 11.18
N ASP A 195 -4.13 -12.42 12.25
CA ASP A 195 -2.83 -13.08 12.40
C ASP A 195 -1.63 -12.19 12.76
N PHE A 196 -1.41 -10.99 12.20
CA PHE A 196 -0.18 -10.22 12.48
C PHE A 196 0.07 -9.95 13.99
N GLU A 197 -0.90 -9.38 14.70
CA GLU A 197 -0.78 -9.08 16.15
C GLU A 197 -0.68 -10.35 17.02
N LYS A 198 -1.00 -11.55 16.50
CA LYS A 198 -0.77 -12.81 17.22
C LYS A 198 0.71 -13.19 17.24
N PHE A 199 1.47 -12.68 16.27
CA PHE A 199 2.87 -13.05 16.05
C PHE A 199 3.84 -11.91 16.36
N TYR A 200 3.37 -10.65 16.38
CA TYR A 200 4.18 -9.50 16.74
C TYR A 200 4.13 -9.22 18.25
N GLU A 201 5.30 -9.08 18.87
CA GLU A 201 5.42 -8.76 20.29
C GLU A 201 5.61 -7.24 20.46
N GLY A 202 4.51 -6.50 20.54
CA GLY A 202 4.56 -5.05 20.76
C GLY A 202 3.27 -4.32 20.38
N SER A 203 3.24 -3.03 20.67
CA SER A 203 2.17 -2.13 20.25
C SER A 203 2.33 -1.75 18.77
N THR A 204 1.22 -1.77 18.02
CA THR A 204 1.19 -1.49 16.59
C THR A 204 0.31 -0.27 16.29
N ALA A 205 0.65 0.47 15.23
CA ALA A 205 -0.20 1.49 14.62
C ALA A 205 -0.09 1.44 13.10
N LYS A 206 -1.20 1.29 12.38
CA LYS A 206 -1.31 1.23 10.93
C LYS A 206 -1.81 2.55 10.34
N ILE A 207 -1.13 2.99 9.29
CA ILE A 207 -1.47 4.15 8.49
C ILE A 207 -1.61 3.70 7.05
N ASP A 208 -2.79 3.87 6.47
CA ASP A 208 -2.97 3.65 5.03
C ASP A 208 -2.90 4.99 4.30
N ILE A 209 -2.15 5.03 3.20
CA ILE A 209 -1.92 6.24 2.41
C ILE A 209 -2.70 6.17 1.12
N TYR A 210 -3.42 7.24 0.79
CA TYR A 210 -4.14 7.41 -0.47
C TYR A 210 -3.77 8.75 -1.10
N ASN A 211 -3.89 8.87 -2.43
CA ASN A 211 -3.69 10.16 -3.07
C ASN A 211 -4.79 11.13 -2.66
N ASN A 212 -6.04 10.68 -2.64
CA ASN A 212 -7.20 11.52 -2.30
C ASN A 212 -8.37 10.69 -1.77
N VAL A 213 -9.41 11.40 -1.32
CA VAL A 213 -10.63 10.77 -0.77
C VAL A 213 -11.36 9.91 -1.79
N SER A 214 -11.33 10.28 -3.08
CA SER A 214 -12.01 9.51 -4.13
C SER A 214 -11.39 8.13 -4.32
N GLU A 215 -10.05 8.04 -4.29
CA GLU A 215 -9.33 6.76 -4.35
C GLU A 215 -9.70 5.85 -3.17
N TYR A 216 -9.70 6.42 -1.96
CA TYR A 216 -10.14 5.71 -0.75
C TYR A 216 -11.59 5.22 -0.86
N ALA A 217 -12.51 6.09 -1.30
CA ALA A 217 -13.92 5.73 -1.46
C ALA A 217 -14.15 4.65 -2.52
N GLN A 218 -13.37 4.65 -3.60
CA GLN A 218 -13.42 3.59 -4.61
C GLN A 218 -12.95 2.26 -4.04
N GLN A 219 -11.86 2.24 -3.27
CA GLN A 219 -11.42 1.02 -2.60
C GLN A 219 -12.52 0.49 -1.69
N ILE A 220 -13.08 1.30 -0.79
CA ILE A 220 -14.16 0.85 0.11
C ILE A 220 -15.35 0.27 -0.66
N LYS A 221 -15.79 0.93 -1.75
CA LYS A 221 -16.93 0.47 -2.56
C LYS A 221 -16.70 -0.88 -3.23
N VAL A 222 -15.49 -1.12 -3.76
CA VAL A 222 -15.15 -2.42 -4.35
C VAL A 222 -15.30 -3.55 -3.32
N TYR A 223 -15.05 -3.28 -2.04
CA TYR A 223 -15.16 -4.28 -0.98
C TYR A 223 -16.59 -4.50 -0.47
N ASP A 224 -17.51 -3.53 -0.64
CA ASP A 224 -18.92 -3.69 -0.26
C ASP A 224 -19.73 -4.51 -1.30
N ASP A 225 -19.35 -4.48 -2.58
CA ASP A 225 -20.04 -5.20 -3.67
C ASP A 225 -19.61 -6.67 -3.82
N VAL A 226 -18.44 -7.05 -3.28
CA VAL A 226 -18.00 -8.46 -3.26
C VAL A 226 -18.59 -9.13 -2.02
N SER A 227 -19.42 -10.16 -2.20
CA SER A 227 -20.11 -10.85 -1.11
C SER A 227 -19.18 -11.12 0.07
N SER A 228 -19.53 -10.54 1.21
CA SER A 228 -18.77 -10.34 2.46
C SER A 228 -18.30 -11.60 3.20
N LYS A 229 -18.13 -12.73 2.52
CA LYS A 229 -17.66 -13.99 3.13
C LYS A 229 -16.22 -14.36 2.77
N ASP A 230 -15.67 -13.86 1.67
CA ASP A 230 -14.32 -14.26 1.21
C ASP A 230 -13.24 -13.17 1.32
N LEU A 231 -13.61 -11.91 1.59
CA LEU A 231 -12.65 -10.80 1.73
C LEU A 231 -12.61 -10.27 3.16
N ARG A 232 -11.57 -10.67 3.89
CA ARG A 232 -11.24 -10.25 5.27
C ARG A 232 -10.89 -8.75 5.43
N PHE A 233 -10.94 -7.97 4.35
CA PHE A 233 -10.62 -6.55 4.35
C PHE A 233 -11.64 -5.69 5.12
N ASN A 234 -12.88 -6.12 5.28
CA ASN A 234 -13.90 -5.32 5.98
C ASN A 234 -13.69 -5.25 7.52
N GLU A 235 -12.81 -6.11 8.05
CA GLU A 235 -12.37 -6.07 9.46
C GLU A 235 -11.04 -5.30 9.63
N ASP A 236 -10.30 -5.07 8.55
CA ASP A 236 -9.02 -4.33 8.57
C ASP A 236 -9.28 -2.83 8.45
N LYS A 237 -9.25 -2.12 9.58
CA LYS A 237 -9.39 -0.66 9.57
C LYS A 237 -8.15 -0.03 10.17
N PRO A 238 -7.39 0.73 9.36
CA PRO A 238 -6.18 1.37 9.85
C PRO A 238 -6.52 2.32 10.99
N GLU A 239 -5.56 2.60 11.86
CA GLU A 239 -5.72 3.62 12.90
C GLU A 239 -5.87 4.99 12.25
N MET A 240 -5.29 5.20 11.07
CA MET A 240 -5.43 6.44 10.31
C MET A 240 -5.41 6.19 8.81
N VAL A 241 -6.15 7.05 8.12
CA VAL A 241 -6.04 7.19 6.66
C VAL A 241 -5.38 8.54 6.37
N TYR A 242 -4.33 8.56 5.57
CA TYR A 242 -3.69 9.80 5.13
C TYR A 242 -3.99 10.07 3.66
N PHE A 243 -4.52 11.26 3.37
CA PHE A 243 -4.72 11.77 2.03
C PHE A 243 -3.59 12.73 1.67
N LYS A 244 -2.81 12.36 0.65
CA LYS A 244 -1.71 13.18 0.14
C LYS A 244 -2.21 14.53 -0.38
N GLU A 245 -3.22 14.50 -1.25
CA GLU A 245 -3.89 15.70 -1.72
C GLU A 245 -4.59 16.38 -0.55
N GLY A 246 -4.21 17.63 -0.29
CA GLY A 246 -4.70 18.40 0.84
C GLY A 246 -4.02 18.09 2.17
N GLN A 247 -3.06 17.16 2.22
CA GLN A 247 -2.26 16.79 3.40
C GLN A 247 -3.15 16.60 4.63
N THR A 248 -4.03 15.60 4.54
CA THR A 248 -5.11 15.42 5.52
C THR A 248 -5.03 14.03 6.13
N ALA A 249 -4.87 13.97 7.45
CA ALA A 249 -5.03 12.75 8.22
C ALA A 249 -6.49 12.63 8.67
N LEU A 250 -7.08 11.46 8.47
CA LEU A 250 -8.39 11.08 8.95
C LEU A 250 -8.24 10.01 10.03
N PRO A 251 -8.38 10.38 11.31
CA PRO A 251 -8.47 9.42 12.41
C PRO A 251 -9.68 8.49 12.22
N THR A 252 -9.48 7.20 12.45
CA THR A 252 -10.57 6.21 12.50
C THR A 252 -11.03 6.00 13.95
N TYR A 253 -11.97 5.08 14.18
CA TYR A 253 -12.38 4.75 15.55
C TYR A 253 -11.30 3.96 16.32
N ASN A 254 -10.30 3.42 15.60
CA ASN A 254 -9.18 2.70 16.18
C ASN A 254 -8.01 3.62 16.56
N THR A 255 -8.03 4.91 16.17
CA THR A 255 -6.94 5.83 16.47
C THR A 255 -6.73 5.93 17.99
N PRO A 256 -5.51 5.66 18.49
CA PRO A 256 -5.24 5.80 19.91
C PRO A 256 -5.43 7.27 20.37
N PRO A 257 -6.02 7.52 21.56
CA PRO A 257 -6.32 8.88 22.01
C PRO A 257 -5.11 9.82 22.08
N GLU A 258 -3.94 9.28 22.43
CA GLU A 258 -2.65 9.96 22.47
C GLU A 258 -2.22 10.44 21.07
N VAL A 259 -2.38 9.61 20.04
CA VAL A 259 -2.11 9.98 18.64
C VAL A 259 -3.06 11.13 18.22
N LEU A 260 -4.35 10.99 18.52
CA LEU A 260 -5.33 12.03 18.19
C LEU A 260 -5.00 13.37 18.88
N LYS A 261 -4.59 13.31 20.15
CA LYS A 261 -4.23 14.48 20.95
C LYS A 261 -3.00 15.19 20.39
N ASP A 262 -1.98 14.44 20.00
CA ASP A 262 -0.74 14.99 19.44
C ASP A 262 -0.97 15.57 18.05
N LEU A 263 -1.75 14.93 17.20
CA LEU A 263 -2.14 15.48 15.89
C LEU A 263 -3.00 16.74 16.02
N SER A 264 -3.97 16.75 16.94
CA SER A 264 -4.84 17.92 17.14
C SER A 264 -4.10 19.15 17.68
N ARG A 265 -2.95 18.95 18.36
CA ARG A 265 -2.09 20.03 18.85
C ARG A 265 -1.21 20.63 17.75
N ASN A 266 -0.78 19.80 16.81
CA ASN A 266 0.23 20.16 15.80
C ASN A 266 -0.34 20.34 14.40
N GLY A 267 -1.60 19.94 14.18
CA GLY A 267 -2.34 20.09 12.93
C GLY A 267 -3.52 21.03 13.08
N LYS A 268 -4.18 21.30 11.95
CA LYS A 268 -5.40 22.11 11.91
C LYS A 268 -6.60 21.19 11.77
N LEU A 269 -7.50 21.22 12.77
CA LEU A 269 -8.80 20.56 12.67
C LEU A 269 -9.59 21.17 11.51
N ILE A 270 -10.11 20.29 10.64
CA ILE A 270 -10.96 20.66 9.51
C ILE A 270 -12.18 19.74 9.48
N ASP A 271 -13.23 20.21 8.81
CA ASP A 271 -14.38 19.37 8.53
C ASP A 271 -13.91 18.15 7.73
N SER A 272 -14.39 16.97 8.13
CA SER A 272 -13.95 15.73 7.51
C SER A 272 -14.28 15.77 6.02
N PRO A 273 -13.29 15.55 5.12
CA PRO A 273 -13.55 15.44 3.70
C PRO A 273 -14.16 14.08 3.37
N ALA A 274 -14.54 13.26 4.38
CA ALA A 274 -15.12 11.94 4.21
C ALA A 274 -16.17 11.94 3.09
N PRO A 275 -16.21 10.88 2.26
CA PRO A 275 -17.25 10.75 1.26
C PRO A 275 -18.59 10.85 2.00
N ARG A 276 -19.39 11.87 1.70
CA ARG A 276 -20.71 12.03 2.31
C ARG A 276 -21.48 10.74 2.08
N GLU A 277 -21.85 10.04 3.15
CA GLU A 277 -22.90 9.03 3.06
C GLU A 277 -24.13 9.73 2.47
N GLY A 278 -24.47 9.41 1.22
CA GLY A 278 -25.64 9.96 0.55
C GLY A 278 -25.41 11.02 -0.54
N THR A 279 -24.27 11.04 -1.26
CA THR A 279 -24.39 11.46 -2.67
C THR A 279 -25.15 10.39 -3.43
N GLU A 280 -26.48 10.54 -3.48
CA GLU A 280 -27.35 9.83 -4.41
C GLU A 280 -26.70 9.84 -5.80
N ILE A 281 -26.36 8.66 -6.31
CA ILE A 281 -26.08 8.49 -7.72
C ILE A 281 -27.44 8.44 -8.41
N THR A 282 -28.01 9.60 -8.70
CA THR A 282 -29.00 9.70 -9.78
C THR A 282 -28.24 9.88 -11.08
N ASP A 283 -27.79 8.77 -11.69
CA ASP A 283 -27.82 8.68 -13.15
C ASP A 283 -27.96 7.23 -13.65
N PRO A 284 -29.15 6.81 -14.09
CA PRO A 284 -29.40 5.50 -14.71
C PRO A 284 -28.92 5.38 -16.16
N ALA A 285 -28.18 6.36 -16.72
CA ALA A 285 -27.96 6.46 -18.17
C ALA A 285 -27.02 5.42 -18.82
N LEU A 286 -26.61 4.33 -18.15
CA LEU A 286 -25.82 3.26 -18.78
C LEU A 286 -26.44 1.86 -18.66
N ILE A 287 -27.74 1.76 -18.41
CA ILE A 287 -28.50 0.55 -18.77
C ILE A 287 -29.02 0.72 -20.21
N GLN A 288 -28.20 0.32 -21.18
CA GLN A 288 -28.73 -0.20 -22.44
C GLN A 288 -28.25 -1.63 -22.64
N LYS A 289 -29.07 -2.58 -22.19
CA LYS A 289 -29.11 -3.93 -22.78
C LYS A 289 -29.62 -3.82 -24.21
N PRO A 290 -29.01 -4.49 -25.20
CA PRO A 290 -29.65 -4.68 -26.49
C PRO A 290 -30.74 -5.74 -26.33
N ALA A 291 -32.01 -5.35 -26.56
CA ALA A 291 -33.08 -6.31 -26.76
C ALA A 291 -33.32 -6.48 -28.26
N ALA A 292 -33.13 -7.72 -28.72
CA ALA A 292 -33.41 -8.15 -30.07
C ALA A 292 -34.93 -8.28 -30.34
N ASN A 293 -35.27 -8.09 -31.63
CA ASN A 293 -36.43 -8.59 -32.38
C ASN A 293 -37.76 -7.79 -32.38
N ALA A 294 -37.95 -7.06 -33.51
CA ALA A 294 -39.07 -7.10 -34.49
C ALA A 294 -40.53 -6.78 -34.03
N PRO A 295 -41.42 -6.23 -34.89
CA PRO A 295 -41.49 -6.43 -36.35
C PRO A 295 -41.77 -5.19 -37.25
N LEU A 296 -41.60 -5.47 -38.55
CA LEU A 296 -42.02 -4.71 -39.73
C LEU A 296 -43.40 -4.03 -39.62
N TYR A 297 -43.51 -2.82 -40.19
CA TYR A 297 -44.62 -2.48 -41.10
C TYR A 297 -44.15 -1.53 -42.22
N LEU A 298 -44.61 -1.86 -43.43
CA LEU A 298 -44.48 -1.14 -44.70
C LEU A 298 -45.13 0.25 -44.65
N SER A 299 -44.53 1.22 -45.33
CA SER A 299 -45.28 2.32 -45.95
C SER A 299 -44.60 2.80 -47.22
N THR A 300 -45.28 2.56 -48.33
CA THR A 300 -45.30 3.33 -49.59
C THR A 300 -45.08 4.84 -49.33
N GLY A 301 -44.32 5.62 -50.09
CA GLY A 301 -44.34 5.81 -51.54
C GLY A 301 -44.44 7.32 -51.84
N THR A 302 -43.51 7.80 -52.66
CA THR A 302 -43.60 8.91 -53.65
C THR A 302 -43.91 10.38 -53.26
N SER A 303 -43.08 11.23 -53.89
CA SER A 303 -43.31 12.55 -54.54
C SER A 303 -42.80 13.83 -53.82
N GLY A 304 -42.01 14.63 -54.58
CA GLY A 304 -41.33 15.90 -54.21
C GLY A 304 -42.27 17.11 -54.06
N PRO A 305 -41.96 18.37 -54.48
CA PRO A 305 -40.77 18.99 -55.12
C PRO A 305 -40.02 19.95 -54.14
N ILE A 306 -38.81 20.50 -54.37
CA ILE A 306 -38.25 21.38 -55.43
C ILE A 306 -36.75 21.08 -55.54
#